data_AF-A0A1M5PV90-F1
#
_entry.id   AF-A0A1M5PV90-F1
#
_cell.length_a   1.000
_cell.length_b   1.000
_cell.length_c   1.000
_cell.angle_alpha   90.00
_cell.angle_beta   90.00
_cell.angle_gamma   90.00
#
_symmetry.space_group_name_H-M   'P 1'
#
loop_
_entity.id
_entity.type
_entity.pdbx_description
1 polymer ?
#
loop_
_entity_poly.entity_id
_entity_poly.type
_entity_poly.pdbx_seq_one_letter_code
_entity_poly.pdbx_strand_id
1 'polypeptide(L)'
;MQDLEAMAAKLLETARKLPSGQDRHNALQEIKRFRARITALQRLSGLAQSPQPYDLVTRPCTIHAGRFRWDIRENGRPVQSSMESFATDQEAHADGRHELEKLIQVSRL
;
A
#
# COMPACT_ATOMS: atom_id res chain seq x y z
N MET A 1 9.11 -3.56 -2.05
CA MET A 1 9.17 -3.17 -3.48
C MET A 1 10.43 -2.39 -3.82
N GLN A 2 10.85 -1.43 -2.99
CA GLN A 2 12.07 -0.64 -3.21
C GLN A 2 13.35 -1.49 -3.40
N ASP A 3 13.49 -2.59 -2.66
CA ASP A 3 14.68 -3.48 -2.78
C ASP A 3 14.82 -4.12 -4.18
N LEU A 4 13.71 -4.52 -4.80
CA LEU A 4 13.71 -5.13 -6.14
C LEU A 4 14.07 -4.12 -7.22
N GLU A 5 13.65 -2.85 -7.06
CA GLU A 5 14.02 -1.77 -7.95
C GLU A 5 15.50 -1.41 -7.81
N ALA A 6 16.02 -1.37 -6.58
CA ALA A 6 17.43 -1.16 -6.31
C ALA A 6 18.29 -2.28 -6.92
N MET A 7 17.86 -3.52 -6.82
CA MET A 7 18.51 -4.66 -7.47
C MET A 7 18.50 -4.53 -9.00
N ALA A 8 17.37 -4.17 -9.60
CA ALA A 8 17.26 -3.96 -11.04
C ALA A 8 18.19 -2.82 -11.54
N ALA A 9 18.34 -1.75 -10.75
CA ALA A 9 19.25 -0.65 -11.06
C ALA A 9 20.72 -1.10 -11.04
N LYS A 10 21.12 -1.87 -10.01
CA LYS A 10 22.47 -2.41 -9.90
C LYS A 10 22.80 -3.39 -11.05
N LEU A 11 21.86 -4.28 -11.40
CA LEU A 11 22.02 -5.19 -12.52
C LEU A 11 22.17 -4.44 -13.86
N LEU A 12 21.39 -3.37 -14.05
CA LEU A 12 21.48 -2.53 -15.25
C LEU A 12 22.84 -1.83 -15.36
N GLU A 13 23.36 -1.33 -14.24
CA GLU A 13 24.70 -0.73 -14.21
C GLU A 13 25.78 -1.74 -14.60
N THR A 14 25.74 -2.95 -14.04
CA THR A 14 26.68 -4.03 -14.39
C THR A 14 26.56 -4.44 -15.85
N ALA A 15 25.34 -4.62 -16.38
CA ALA A 15 25.13 -4.99 -17.78
C ALA A 15 25.63 -3.92 -18.76
N ARG A 16 25.63 -2.64 -18.38
CA ARG A 16 26.19 -1.55 -19.21
C ARG A 16 27.71 -1.58 -19.32
N LYS A 17 28.40 -2.17 -18.35
CA LYS A 17 29.87 -2.32 -18.33
C LYS A 17 30.36 -3.50 -19.19
N LEU A 18 29.46 -4.40 -19.60
CA LEU A 18 29.80 -5.49 -20.50
C LEU A 18 30.20 -4.95 -21.89
N PRO A 19 31.14 -5.60 -22.58
CA PRO A 19 31.43 -5.31 -23.98
C PRO A 19 30.17 -5.43 -24.84
N SER A 20 30.11 -4.65 -25.91
CA SER A 20 29.05 -4.79 -26.90
C SER A 20 29.09 -6.19 -27.51
N GLY A 21 27.97 -6.92 -27.39
CA GLY A 21 27.90 -8.32 -27.82
C GLY A 21 26.58 -8.98 -27.40
N GLN A 22 26.45 -10.25 -27.75
CA GLN A 22 25.23 -11.02 -27.51
C GLN A 22 24.90 -11.16 -26.01
N ASP A 23 25.91 -11.35 -25.17
CA ASP A 23 25.71 -11.46 -23.72
C ASP A 23 25.20 -10.16 -23.10
N ARG A 24 25.72 -9.02 -23.55
CA ARG A 24 25.21 -7.70 -23.14
C ARG A 24 23.76 -7.50 -23.59
N HIS A 25 23.44 -7.90 -24.83
CA HIS A 25 22.06 -7.81 -25.33
C HIS A 25 21.10 -8.67 -24.51
N ASN A 26 21.46 -9.93 -24.26
CA ASN A 26 20.68 -10.87 -23.48
C ASN A 26 20.47 -10.38 -22.05
N ALA A 27 21.53 -9.93 -21.38
CA ALA A 27 21.44 -9.38 -20.03
C ALA A 27 20.49 -8.17 -19.96
N LEU A 28 20.58 -7.24 -20.92
CA LEU A 28 19.68 -6.09 -20.97
C LEU A 28 18.22 -6.48 -21.22
N GLN A 29 17.96 -7.53 -22.02
CA GLN A 29 16.60 -8.03 -22.25
C GLN A 29 16.01 -8.68 -20.98
N GLU A 30 16.77 -9.49 -20.27
CA GLU A 30 16.32 -10.10 -19.02
C GLU A 30 16.05 -9.04 -17.95
N ILE A 31 16.89 -8.00 -17.85
CA ILE A 31 16.66 -6.89 -16.92
C ILE A 31 15.37 -6.13 -17.29
N LYS A 32 15.08 -5.93 -18.58
CA LYS A 32 13.80 -5.34 -19.01
C LYS A 32 12.61 -6.20 -18.60
N ARG A 33 12.68 -7.52 -18.80
CA ARG A 33 11.63 -8.48 -18.39
C ARG A 33 11.43 -8.46 -16.88
N PHE A 34 12.52 -8.45 -16.11
CA PHE A 34 12.50 -8.35 -14.66
C PHE A 34 11.80 -7.07 -14.18
N ARG A 35 12.16 -5.91 -14.75
CA ARG A 35 11.48 -4.64 -14.42
C ARG A 35 9.99 -4.65 -14.79
N ALA A 36 9.63 -5.23 -15.93
CA ALA A 36 8.23 -5.38 -16.31
C ALA A 36 7.43 -6.24 -15.31
N ARG A 37 8.04 -7.30 -14.77
CA ARG A 37 7.45 -8.12 -13.70
C ARG A 37 7.32 -7.34 -12.39
N ILE A 38 8.31 -6.53 -12.02
CA ILE A 38 8.20 -5.63 -10.84
C ILE A 38 7.01 -4.68 -11.03
N THR A 39 6.88 -4.03 -12.18
CA THR A 39 5.74 -3.13 -12.47
C THR A 39 4.40 -3.87 -12.47
N ALA A 40 4.34 -5.09 -13.00
CA ALA A 40 3.14 -5.91 -12.93
C ALA A 40 2.79 -6.27 -11.48
N LEU A 41 3.77 -6.62 -10.64
CA LEU A 41 3.57 -6.85 -9.21
C LEU A 41 3.15 -5.58 -8.49
N GLN A 42 3.71 -4.41 -8.80
CA GLN A 42 3.27 -3.12 -8.24
C GLN A 42 1.84 -2.81 -8.62
N ARG A 43 1.44 -3.09 -9.86
CA ARG A 43 0.05 -2.95 -10.31
C ARG A 43 -0.85 -3.95 -9.62
N LEU A 44 -0.44 -5.20 -9.45
CA LEU A 44 -1.21 -6.19 -8.69
C LEU A 44 -1.29 -5.83 -7.20
N SER A 45 -0.25 -5.25 -6.61
CA SER A 45 -0.29 -4.71 -5.24
C SER A 45 -1.14 -3.45 -5.15
N GLY A 46 -1.16 -2.61 -6.20
CA GLY A 46 -2.00 -1.43 -6.34
C GLY A 46 -3.44 -1.74 -6.80
N LEU A 47 -3.71 -2.95 -7.30
CA LEU A 47 -5.04 -3.53 -7.53
C LEU A 47 -5.46 -4.42 -6.34
N ALA A 48 -4.51 -4.85 -5.51
CA ALA A 48 -4.73 -5.47 -4.21
C ALA A 48 -4.97 -4.43 -3.12
N GLN A 49 -4.59 -3.16 -3.35
CA GLN A 49 -5.50 -2.07 -3.06
C GLN A 49 -6.69 -2.26 -4.00
N SER A 50 -7.61 -3.12 -3.58
CA SER A 50 -8.99 -3.08 -4.07
C SER A 50 -9.39 -1.60 -4.19
N PRO A 51 -10.30 -1.22 -5.09
CA PRO A 51 -11.15 -0.09 -4.77
C PRO A 51 -11.86 -0.50 -3.47
N GLN A 52 -11.20 -0.34 -2.31
CA GLN A 52 -11.84 -0.50 -1.03
C GLN A 52 -12.78 0.68 -1.05
N PRO A 53 -14.10 0.45 -1.09
CA PRO A 53 -15.04 1.57 -1.07
C PRO A 53 -14.85 2.39 0.22
N TYR A 54 -14.18 1.79 1.20
CA TYR A 54 -13.90 2.30 2.52
C TYR A 54 -12.48 2.83 2.70
N ASP A 55 -12.37 4.05 3.22
CA ASP A 55 -11.14 4.63 3.79
C ASP A 55 -11.23 4.64 5.31
N LEU A 56 -10.11 4.39 6.00
CA LEU A 56 -9.99 4.58 7.45
C LEU A 56 -9.24 5.87 7.75
N VAL A 57 -9.88 6.78 8.46
CA VAL A 57 -9.31 8.09 8.84
C VAL A 57 -9.27 8.21 10.35
N THR A 58 -8.11 8.53 10.91
CA THR A 58 -7.98 8.98 12.30
C THR A 58 -8.07 10.51 12.37
N ARG A 59 -8.72 11.01 13.42
CA ARG A 59 -8.88 12.44 13.67
C ARG A 59 -8.85 12.76 15.16
N PRO A 60 -8.49 14.00 15.54
CA PRO A 60 -8.65 14.46 16.91
C PRO A 60 -10.10 14.36 17.39
N CYS A 61 -10.29 14.00 18.66
CA CYS A 61 -11.56 14.01 19.34
C CYS A 61 -11.97 15.46 19.63
N THR A 62 -13.20 15.83 19.29
CA THR A 62 -13.73 17.18 19.53
C THR A 62 -14.22 17.39 20.97
N ILE A 63 -14.36 16.31 21.75
CA ILE A 63 -14.88 16.33 23.13
C ILE A 63 -13.74 16.24 24.15
N HIS A 64 -12.74 15.38 23.89
CA HIS A 64 -11.63 15.13 24.80
C HIS A 64 -10.31 15.55 24.15
N ALA A 65 -9.75 16.66 24.62
CA ALA A 65 -8.49 17.20 24.09
C ALA A 65 -7.36 16.17 24.18
N GLY A 66 -6.54 16.11 23.13
CA GLY A 66 -5.42 15.16 23.04
C GLY A 66 -5.82 13.71 22.75
N ARG A 67 -7.13 13.39 22.65
CA ARG A 67 -7.59 12.05 22.28
C ARG A 67 -7.92 11.97 20.80
N PHE A 68 -7.92 10.76 20.27
CA PHE A 68 -8.16 10.45 18.86
C PHE A 68 -9.42 9.60 18.68
N ARG A 69 -10.03 9.68 17.51
CA ARG A 69 -11.16 8.87 17.06
C ARG A 69 -10.89 8.44 15.62
N TRP A 70 -11.47 7.33 15.20
CA TRP A 70 -11.45 6.90 13.80
C TRP A 70 -12.84 7.00 13.17
N ASP A 71 -12.86 7.24 11.85
CA ASP A 71 -14.01 7.12 10.96
C ASP A 71 -13.68 6.16 9.81
N ILE A 72 -14.58 5.22 9.51
CA ILE A 72 -14.59 4.47 8.26
C ILE A 72 -15.50 5.22 7.28
N ARG A 73 -15.01 5.51 6.08
CA ARG A 73 -15.70 6.34 5.09
C ARG A 73 -15.91 5.61 3.79
N GLU A 74 -17.15 5.57 3.30
CA GLU A 74 -17.45 5.08 1.97
C GLU A 74 -17.56 6.24 0.97
N ASN A 75 -16.73 6.24 -0.08
CA ASN A 75 -16.72 7.33 -1.08
C ASN A 75 -16.63 8.73 -0.44
N GLY A 76 -15.81 8.86 0.61
CA GLY A 76 -15.63 10.10 1.37
C GLY A 76 -16.71 10.43 2.41
N ARG A 77 -17.80 9.65 2.49
CA ARG A 77 -18.86 9.83 3.50
C ARG A 77 -18.64 8.91 4.70
N PRO A 78 -18.64 9.40 5.95
CA PRO A 78 -18.50 8.54 7.11
C PRO A 78 -19.68 7.58 7.22
N VAL A 79 -19.39 6.28 7.21
CA VAL A 79 -20.37 5.19 7.41
C VAL A 79 -20.30 4.61 8.81
N GLN A 80 -19.15 4.71 9.47
CA GLN A 80 -18.98 4.30 10.86
C GLN A 80 -17.93 5.17 11.55
N SER A 81 -18.12 5.42 12.84
CA SER A 81 -17.16 6.14 13.68
C SER A 81 -17.02 5.44 15.03
N SER A 82 -15.81 5.50 15.59
CA SER A 82 -15.55 5.08 16.97
C SER A 82 -16.48 5.77 17.98
N MET A 83 -17.11 4.98 18.85
CA MET A 83 -17.87 5.47 20.00
C MET A 83 -16.94 5.99 21.11
N GLU A 84 -15.83 5.29 21.32
CA GLU A 84 -14.80 5.67 22.27
C GLU A 84 -13.76 6.60 21.64
N SER A 85 -12.95 7.22 22.49
CA SER A 85 -11.75 7.94 22.06
C SER A 85 -10.51 7.25 22.62
N PHE A 86 -9.37 7.46 21.97
CA PHE A 86 -8.11 6.76 22.24
C PHE A 86 -7.03 7.75 22.65
N ALA A 87 -6.03 7.30 23.41
CA ALA A 87 -4.98 8.19 23.88
C ALA A 87 -4.02 8.59 22.75
N THR A 88 -3.84 7.72 21.76
CA THR A 88 -2.93 7.96 20.63
C THR A 88 -3.62 7.74 19.29
N ASP A 89 -3.07 8.35 18.24
CA ASP A 89 -3.49 8.13 16.86
C ASP A 89 -3.33 6.66 16.45
N GLN A 90 -2.22 6.02 16.86
CA GLN A 90 -1.92 4.63 16.54
C GLN A 90 -2.95 3.66 17.16
N GLU A 91 -3.38 3.88 18.40
CA GLU A 91 -4.44 3.08 19.04
C GLU A 91 -5.77 3.23 18.30
N ALA A 92 -6.16 4.47 17.97
CA ALA A 92 -7.37 4.71 17.18
C ALA A 92 -7.30 4.03 15.81
N HIS A 93 -6.15 4.09 15.15
CA HIS A 93 -5.97 3.46 13.85
C HIS A 93 -6.05 1.93 13.95
N ALA A 94 -5.43 1.32 14.97
CA ALA A 94 -5.45 -0.13 15.16
C ALA A 94 -6.87 -0.66 15.45
N ASP A 95 -7.62 0.06 16.30
CA ASP A 95 -9.02 -0.27 16.57
C ASP A 95 -9.89 -0.14 15.31
N GLY A 96 -9.77 0.97 14.60
CA GLY A 96 -10.53 1.18 13.35
C GLY A 96 -10.16 0.20 12.23
N ARG A 97 -8.92 -0.28 12.18
CA ARG A 97 -8.48 -1.34 11.26
C ARG A 97 -9.22 -2.65 11.52
N HIS A 98 -9.41 -3.00 12.79
CA HIS A 98 -10.13 -4.21 13.18
C HIS A 98 -11.61 -4.14 12.75
N GLU A 99 -12.27 -2.99 12.94
CA GLU A 99 -13.66 -2.81 12.50
C GLU A 99 -13.80 -2.75 10.97
N LEU A 100 -12.84 -2.13 10.27
CA LEU A 100 -12.82 -2.12 8.81
C LEU A 100 -12.71 -3.53 8.24
N GLU A 101 -11.87 -4.38 8.82
CA GLU A 101 -11.72 -5.78 8.41
C GLU A 101 -13.04 -6.57 8.58
N LYS A 102 -13.78 -6.34 9.67
CA LYS A 102 -15.13 -6.92 9.86
C LYS A 102 -16.11 -6.43 8.79
N LEU A 103 -16.14 -5.13 8.53
CA LEU A 103 -17.03 -4.53 7.54
C LEU A 103 -16.77 -5.11 6.14
N ILE A 104 -15.49 -5.20 5.73
CA ILE A 104 -15.10 -5.80 4.45
C ILE A 104 -15.54 -7.27 4.37
N GLN A 105 -15.44 -8.02 5.48
CA GLN A 105 -15.87 -9.42 5.51
C GLN A 105 -17.39 -9.56 5.34
N VAL A 106 -18.17 -8.66 5.95
CA VAL A 106 -19.64 -8.66 5.82
C VAL A 106 -20.09 -8.25 4.43
N SER A 107 -19.51 -7.20 3.83
CA SER A 107 -19.90 -6.69 2.51
C SER A 107 -19.56 -7.63 1.33
N ARG A 108 -18.85 -8.73 1.58
CA ARG A 108 -18.51 -9.76 0.58
C ARG A 108 -19.50 -10.93 0.53
N LEU A 109 -20.47 -10.97 1.45
CA LEU A 109 -21.58 -11.94 1.50
C LEU A 109 -22.78 -11.40 0.73
#